data_AF-A0A7Y0AA43-F1
#
_entry.id   AF-A0A7Y0AA43-F1
#
_cell.length_a   1.000
_cell.length_b   1.000
_cell.length_c   1.000
_cell.angle_alpha   90.00
_cell.angle_beta   90.00
_cell.angle_gamma   90.00
#
_symmetry.space_group_name_H-M   'P 1'
#
loop_
_entity.id
_entity.type
_entity.pdbx_description
1 polymer ?
#
loop_
_entity_poly.entity_id
_entity_poly.type
_entity_poly.pdbx_seq_one_letter_code
_entity_poly.pdbx_strand_id
1 'polypeptide(L)'
;MNKIYSGAIFLCSVLGISAQEVVWQKDIPSSTQEFLSQITPTIDQQYLISGSSIVPSKDSGNGQNRGYDLRLMKLNQQGETVWEKYFS
;
A
#
# COMPACT_ATOMS: atom_id res chain seq x y z
N MET A 1 -9.12 4.62 48.84
CA MET A 1 -9.13 3.80 47.60
C MET A 1 -8.45 4.51 46.42
N ASN A 2 -7.53 5.46 46.66
CA ASN A 2 -7.09 6.44 45.64
C ASN A 2 -5.62 6.28 45.22
N LYS A 3 -4.88 5.34 45.84
CA LYS A 3 -3.43 5.20 45.64
C LYS A 3 -3.04 4.28 44.47
N ILE A 4 -3.97 3.47 43.95
CA ILE A 4 -3.69 2.51 42.88
C ILE A 4 -3.69 3.21 41.50
N TYR A 5 -4.50 4.27 41.33
CA TYR A 5 -4.61 5.00 40.06
C TYR A 5 -3.35 5.79 39.68
N SER A 6 -2.63 6.38 40.64
CA SER A 6 -1.37 7.09 40.35
C SER A 6 -0.26 6.16 39.84
N GLY A 7 -0.20 4.93 40.33
CA GLY A 7 0.77 3.93 39.86
C GLY A 7 0.50 3.51 38.42
N ALA A 8 -0.77 3.31 38.07
CA ALA A 8 -1.17 2.95 36.71
C ALA A 8 -0.90 4.08 35.70
N ILE A 9 -1.16 5.34 36.07
CA ILE A 9 -0.89 6.50 35.22
C ILE A 9 0.62 6.65 34.96
N PHE A 10 1.45 6.45 35.99
CA PHE A 10 2.90 6.52 35.87
C PHE A 10 3.46 5.36 35.02
N LEU A 11 2.86 4.16 35.11
CA LEU A 11 3.26 3.02 34.29
C LEU A 11 2.99 3.27 32.79
N CYS A 12 1.84 3.87 32.45
CA CYS A 12 1.48 4.19 31.07
C CYS A 12 2.24 5.38 30.48
N SER A 13 2.71 6.32 31.32
CA SER A 13 3.50 7.47 30.84
C SER A 13 4.99 7.17 30.70
N VAL A 14 5.52 6.20 31.46
CA VAL A 14 6.93 5.75 31.38
C VAL A 14 7.13 4.70 30.30
N LEU A 15 6.12 3.85 30.06
CA LEU A 15 6.08 2.96 28.90
C LEU A 15 5.52 3.73 27.72
N GLY A 16 6.34 4.61 27.14
CA GLY A 16 5.98 5.33 25.93
C GLY A 16 5.43 4.35 24.89
N ILE A 17 4.15 4.49 24.56
CA ILE A 17 3.50 3.68 23.53
C ILE A 17 4.12 4.12 22.20
N SER A 18 5.16 3.41 21.74
CA SER A 18 5.67 3.60 20.39
C SER A 18 4.79 2.80 19.44
N ALA A 19 4.33 3.45 18.38
CA ALA A 19 3.79 2.74 17.24
C ALA A 19 4.88 1.85 16.60
N GLN A 20 4.46 0.93 15.72
CA GLN A 20 5.40 0.16 14.93
C GLN A 20 6.25 1.10 14.06
N GLU A 21 7.55 0.82 13.98
CA GLU A 21 8.47 1.57 13.11
C GLU A 21 8.13 1.32 11.64
N VAL A 22 8.00 2.40 10.87
CA VAL A 22 7.81 2.31 9.41
C VAL A 22 9.16 2.00 8.78
N VAL A 23 9.33 0.77 8.30
CA VAL A 23 10.58 0.33 7.65
C VAL A 23 10.81 1.06 6.32
N TRP A 24 9.74 1.25 5.53
CA TRP A 24 9.77 2.03 4.30
C TRP A 24 8.36 2.50 3.91
N GLN A 25 8.32 3.57 3.11
CA GLN A 25 7.13 4.04 2.41
C GLN A 25 7.53 4.42 0.98
N LYS A 26 6.69 4.07 0.00
CA LYS A 26 6.93 4.36 -1.42
C LYS A 26 5.64 4.82 -2.07
N ASP A 27 5.76 5.87 -2.86
CA ASP A 27 4.70 6.26 -3.79
C ASP A 27 4.92 5.52 -5.11
N ILE A 28 3.87 4.88 -5.62
CA ILE A 28 3.88 4.22 -6.92
C ILE A 28 3.19 5.17 -7.91
N PRO A 29 3.93 5.81 -8.82
CA PRO A 29 3.33 6.77 -9.75
C PRO A 29 2.38 6.05 -10.73
N SER A 30 1.29 6.73 -11.08
CA SER A 30 0.41 6.38 -12.19
C SER A 30 -0.01 7.65 -12.92
N SER A 31 -0.26 7.53 -14.22
CA SER A 31 -0.80 8.62 -15.05
C SER A 31 -2.33 8.72 -14.95
N THR A 32 -2.97 7.76 -14.30
CA THR A 32 -4.42 7.65 -14.18
C THR A 32 -4.84 7.23 -12.77
N GLN A 33 -6.14 7.02 -12.58
CA GLN A 33 -6.67 6.58 -11.31
C GLN A 33 -6.43 5.09 -11.10
N GLU A 34 -5.95 4.77 -9.90
CA GLU A 34 -5.68 3.40 -9.43
C GLU A 34 -6.62 3.03 -8.30
N PHE A 35 -7.02 1.77 -8.26
CA PHE A 35 -7.80 1.20 -7.18
C PHE A 35 -7.06 0.01 -6.62
N LEU A 36 -6.52 0.16 -5.42
CA LEU A 36 -5.89 -0.94 -4.71
C LEU A 36 -6.94 -1.94 -4.23
N SER A 37 -6.75 -3.22 -4.53
CA SER A 37 -7.59 -4.30 -4.01
C SER A 37 -6.91 -5.03 -2.87
N GLN A 38 -5.66 -5.46 -3.05
CA GLN A 38 -4.96 -6.28 -2.05
C GLN A 38 -3.44 -6.15 -2.16
N ILE A 39 -2.77 -6.27 -1.01
CA ILE A 39 -1.34 -6.50 -0.88
C ILE A 39 -1.15 -7.85 -0.20
N THR A 40 -0.43 -8.77 -0.85
CA THR A 40 -0.23 -10.15 -0.37
C THR A 40 1.26 -10.45 -0.28
N PRO A 41 1.79 -10.84 0.89
CA PRO A 41 3.16 -11.33 0.98
C PRO A 41 3.30 -12.64 0.21
N THR A 42 4.41 -12.80 -0.51
CA THR A 42 4.70 -14.00 -1.30
C THR A 42 5.66 -14.93 -0.55
N ILE A 43 5.77 -16.19 -0.97
CA ILE A 43 6.62 -17.20 -0.31
C ILE A 43 8.11 -16.85 -0.31
N ASP A 44 8.55 -16.05 -1.27
CA ASP A 44 9.90 -15.50 -1.35
C ASP A 44 10.05 -14.18 -0.56
N GLN A 45 9.12 -13.91 0.37
CA GLN A 45 9.14 -12.76 1.28
C GLN A 45 9.11 -11.40 0.56
N GLN A 46 8.44 -11.35 -0.58
CA GLN A 46 8.19 -10.14 -1.36
C GLN A 46 6.71 -9.76 -1.26
N TYR A 47 6.27 -8.74 -2.01
CA TYR A 47 4.88 -8.27 -1.99
C TYR A 47 4.25 -8.35 -3.36
N LEU A 48 3.07 -8.96 -3.47
CA LEU A 48 2.21 -8.89 -4.64
C LEU A 48 1.11 -7.86 -4.39
N ILE A 49 1.04 -6.84 -5.22
CA ILE A 49 -0.01 -5.83 -5.21
C ILE A 49 -0.96 -6.12 -6.37
N SER A 50 -2.26 -6.12 -6.07
CA SER A 50 -3.32 -6.29 -7.05
C SER A 50 -4.34 -5.16 -6.94
N GLY A 51 -4.89 -4.77 -8.08
CA GLY A 51 -5.85 -3.69 -8.16
C GLY A 51 -6.29 -3.48 -9.60
N SER A 52 -6.98 -2.38 -9.85
CA SER A 52 -7.38 -1.98 -11.19
C SER A 52 -6.89 -0.58 -11.52
N SER A 53 -6.44 -0.40 -12.75
CA SER A 53 -6.00 0.88 -13.30
C SER A 53 -6.93 1.32 -14.41
N ILE A 54 -7.23 2.62 -14.46
CA ILE A 54 -7.92 3.19 -15.60
C ILE A 54 -6.92 3.38 -16.73
N VAL A 55 -7.07 2.67 -17.85
CA VAL A 55 -6.14 2.82 -18.99
C VAL A 55 -6.68 3.82 -20.00
N PRO A 56 -5.93 4.90 -20.31
CA PRO A 56 -6.35 5.88 -21.31
C PRO A 56 -6.25 5.27 -22.71
N SER A 57 -7.27 5.48 -23.54
CA SER A 57 -7.25 5.01 -24.93
C SER A 57 -6.20 5.79 -25.73
N LYS A 58 -5.26 5.07 -26.38
CA LYS A 58 -4.29 5.68 -27.31
C LYS A 58 -4.94 6.19 -28.60
N ASP A 59 -6.11 5.66 -28.97
CA ASP A 59 -6.81 5.96 -30.22
C ASP A 59 -7.95 6.98 -30.07
N SER A 60 -8.32 7.32 -28.85
CA SER A 60 -9.41 8.28 -28.61
C SER A 60 -8.81 9.68 -28.54
N GLY A 61 -8.88 10.44 -29.64
CA GLY A 61 -8.50 11.87 -29.67
C GLY A 61 -9.22 12.75 -28.63
N ASN A 62 -10.19 12.20 -27.90
CA ASN A 62 -10.94 12.85 -26.81
C ASN A 62 -10.57 12.34 -25.40
N GLY A 63 -9.52 11.52 -25.22
CA GLY A 63 -9.06 11.08 -23.90
C GLY A 63 -10.04 10.16 -23.14
N GLN A 64 -10.96 9.49 -23.85
CA GLN A 64 -11.98 8.66 -23.23
C GLN A 64 -11.40 7.32 -22.76
N ASN A 65 -11.59 7.01 -21.48
CA ASN A 65 -11.12 5.77 -20.84
C ASN A 65 -11.90 4.55 -21.35
N ARG A 66 -11.22 3.43 -21.62
CA ARG A 66 -11.86 2.19 -22.13
C ARG A 66 -12.43 1.28 -21.04
N GLY A 67 -12.15 1.58 -19.77
CA GLY A 67 -12.55 0.76 -18.64
C GLY A 67 -11.42 0.62 -17.62
N TYR A 68 -11.46 -0.47 -16.87
CA TYR A 68 -10.50 -0.82 -15.83
C TYR A 68 -9.72 -2.05 -16.26
N ASP A 69 -8.39 -1.93 -16.33
CA ASP A 69 -7.50 -3.08 -16.51
C ASP A 69 -7.06 -3.59 -15.13
N LEU A 70 -6.95 -4.91 -14.97
CA LEU A 70 -6.31 -5.50 -13.81
C LEU A 70 -4.81 -5.16 -13.83
N ARG A 71 -4.34 -4.46 -12.80
CA ARG A 71 -2.93 -4.14 -12.58
C ARG A 71 -2.37 -5.06 -11.50
N LEU A 72 -1.30 -5.78 -11.85
CA LEU A 72 -0.55 -6.64 -10.94
C LEU A 72 0.89 -6.16 -10.87
N MET A 73 1.40 -5.97 -9.65
CA MET A 73 2.79 -5.56 -9.41
C MET A 73 3.43 -6.46 -8.37
N LYS A 74 4.71 -6.78 -8.55
CA LYS A 74 5.53 -7.39 -7.51
C LYS A 74 6.57 -6.39 -7.02
N LEU A 75 6.63 -6.18 -5.71
CA LEU A 75 7.65 -5.37 -5.06
C LEU A 75 8.63 -6.24 -4.28
N ASN A 76 9.90 -5.85 -4.24
CA ASN A 76 10.89 -6.48 -3.37
C ASN A 76 10.70 -6.04 -1.90
N GLN A 77 11.56 -6.53 -1.01
CA GLN A 77 11.49 -6.24 0.42
C GLN A 77 11.68 -4.75 0.76
N GLN A 78 12.32 -3.99 -0.12
CA GLN A 78 12.58 -2.55 0.01
C GLN A 78 11.47 -1.69 -0.63
N GLY A 79 10.40 -2.32 -1.14
CA GLY A 79 9.29 -1.65 -1.80
C GLY A 79 9.59 -1.24 -3.25
N GLU A 80 10.64 -1.76 -3.86
CA GLU A 80 11.00 -1.45 -5.26
C GLU A 80 10.29 -2.41 -6.22
N THR A 81 9.79 -1.88 -7.33
CA THR A 81 9.10 -2.67 -8.35
C THR A 81 10.04 -3.66 -9.03
N VAL A 82 9.74 -4.95 -8.90
CA VAL A 82 10.42 -6.03 -9.62
C VAL A 82 9.80 -6.22 -11.00
N TRP A 83 8.46 -6.23 -11.07
CA TRP A 83 7.73 -6.26 -12.33
C TRP A 83 6.31 -5.70 -12.16
N GLU A 84 5.72 -5.31 -13.29
CA GLU A 84 4.35 -4.83 -13.41
C GLU A 84 3.69 -5.43 -14.66
N LYS A 85 2.39 -5.75 -14.57
CA LYS A 85 1.58 -6.26 -15.67
C LYS A 85 0.17 -5.67 -15.63
N TYR A 86 -0.39 -5.43 -16.81
CA TYR A 86 -1.79 -5.03 -17.02
C TYR A 86 -2.52 -6.11 -17.81
N PHE A 87 -3.76 -6.41 -17.44
CA PHE A 87 -4.64 -7.36 -18.12
C PHE A 87 -6.01 -6.72 -18.35
N SER A 88 -6.43 -6.61 -19.60
CA SER A 88 -7.73 -6.07 -20.04
C SER A 88 -8.79 -7.15 -20.23
#